data_AF-A0A934GG91-F1
#
_entry.id   AF-A0A934GG91-F1
#
_cell.length_a   1.000
_cell.length_b   1.000
_cell.length_c   1.000
_cell.angle_alpha   90.00
_cell.angle_beta   90.00
_cell.angle_gamma   90.00
#
_symmetry.space_group_name_H-M   'P 1'
#
loop_
_entity.id
_entity.type
_entity.pdbx_description
1 polymer ?
#
loop_
_entity_poly.entity_id
_entity_poly.type
_entity_poly.pdbx_seq_one_letter_code
_entity_poly.pdbx_strand_id
1 'polypeptide(L)'
;MHHTKRKMQKGFTLVELLIVITILVILGVVVVVLIDPAEILAQSRDSQRISDLAALKGATQLVLSNALPATGICYSTNPPETTTNPDANTYVSFPDVARTTAYVVTATSTRQLADGTGWVRANFTGLSSGSALASLPMDPTNTLTSGLYYRWGCNYNGSKYQYEIDAALESAKYKPGCTVSGCEDKGALDGGNSNTSPSGTMANDRYEVGNNLKVLSPTAALL
;
A
#
# COMPACT_ATOMS: atom_id res chain seq x y z
N MET A 1 -33.84 -67.85 -18.88
CA MET A 1 -34.30 -66.97 -17.78
C MET A 1 -33.06 -66.31 -17.16
N HIS A 2 -32.94 -64.99 -17.25
CA HIS A 2 -31.74 -64.25 -16.83
C HIS A 2 -32.03 -63.57 -15.48
N HIS A 3 -31.39 -64.03 -14.39
CA HIS A 3 -31.56 -63.46 -13.05
C HIS A 3 -30.59 -62.29 -12.84
N THR A 4 -31.09 -61.07 -12.95
CA THR A 4 -30.34 -59.86 -12.60
C THR A 4 -30.28 -59.71 -11.08
N LYS A 5 -29.09 -59.93 -10.48
CA LYS A 5 -28.85 -59.66 -9.04
C LYS A 5 -28.96 -58.15 -8.78
N ARG A 6 -29.98 -57.71 -8.04
CA ARG A 6 -30.02 -56.34 -7.48
C ARG A 6 -28.92 -56.21 -6.41
N LYS A 7 -27.98 -55.28 -6.61
CA LYS A 7 -27.05 -54.85 -5.56
C LYS A 7 -27.83 -54.07 -4.50
N MET A 8 -27.81 -54.52 -3.24
CA MET A 8 -28.34 -53.74 -2.13
C MET A 8 -27.44 -52.51 -1.91
N GLN A 9 -28.02 -51.32 -2.02
CA GLN A 9 -27.32 -50.09 -1.63
C GLN A 9 -27.30 -50.00 -0.11
N LYS A 10 -26.12 -49.95 0.49
CA LYS A 10 -25.95 -49.75 1.93
C LYS A 10 -26.31 -48.29 2.25
N GLY A 11 -27.30 -48.08 3.11
CA GLY A 11 -27.64 -46.76 3.65
C GLY A 11 -26.72 -46.39 4.81
N PHE A 12 -26.54 -45.09 5.05
CA PHE A 12 -25.86 -44.58 6.24
C PHE A 12 -26.69 -44.84 7.51
N THR A 13 -26.02 -45.14 8.61
CA THR A 13 -26.66 -45.26 9.94
C THR A 13 -26.82 -43.89 10.59
N LEU A 14 -27.85 -43.73 11.43
CA LEU A 14 -28.07 -42.49 12.18
C LEU A 14 -26.89 -42.17 13.14
N VAL A 15 -26.25 -43.21 13.67
CA VAL A 15 -25.09 -43.08 14.57
C VAL A 15 -23.88 -42.55 13.82
N GLU A 16 -23.62 -43.01 12.60
CA GLU A 16 -22.53 -42.48 11.76
C GLU A 16 -22.73 -40.99 11.48
N LEU A 17 -23.96 -40.56 11.15
CA LEU A 17 -24.24 -39.15 10.91
C LEU A 17 -24.05 -38.32 12.19
N LEU A 18 -24.49 -38.82 13.35
CA LEU A 18 -24.35 -38.13 14.64
C LEU A 18 -22.88 -37.94 15.02
N ILE A 19 -22.04 -38.95 14.82
CA ILE A 19 -20.60 -38.87 15.10
C ILE A 19 -19.94 -37.84 14.17
N VAL A 20 -20.29 -37.84 12.88
CA VAL A 20 -19.73 -36.91 11.90
C VAL A 20 -20.06 -35.46 12.26
N ILE A 21 -21.33 -35.14 12.55
CA ILE A 21 -21.69 -33.77 12.91
C ILE A 21 -21.02 -33.33 14.23
N THR A 22 -20.85 -34.24 15.18
CA THR A 22 -20.16 -33.95 16.44
C THR A 22 -18.70 -33.58 16.20
N ILE A 23 -18.00 -34.37 15.37
CA ILE A 23 -16.60 -34.09 15.00
C ILE A 23 -16.50 -32.76 14.24
N LEU A 24 -17.42 -32.49 13.31
CA LEU A 24 -17.41 -31.24 12.53
C LEU A 24 -17.62 -30.01 13.41
N VAL A 25 -18.48 -30.08 14.43
CA VAL A 25 -18.68 -28.98 15.38
C VAL A 25 -17.40 -28.71 16.18
N ILE A 26 -16.75 -29.76 16.68
CA ILE A 26 -15.49 -29.62 17.45
C ILE A 26 -14.39 -29.00 16.57
N LEU A 27 -14.20 -29.53 15.36
CA LEU A 27 -13.21 -28.99 14.42
C LEU A 27 -13.52 -27.54 14.03
N GLY A 28 -14.80 -27.22 13.81
CA GLY A 28 -15.23 -25.86 13.47
C GLY A 28 -14.86 -24.83 14.53
N VAL A 29 -15.07 -25.15 15.81
CA VAL A 29 -14.70 -24.25 16.93
C VAL A 29 -13.18 -24.05 16.99
N VAL A 30 -12.39 -25.11 16.83
CA VAL A 30 -10.91 -25.02 16.87
C VAL A 30 -10.37 -24.14 15.75
N VAL A 31 -10.88 -24.29 14.52
CA VAL A 31 -10.40 -23.53 13.36
C VAL A 31 -10.63 -22.03 13.52
N VAL A 32 -11.81 -21.62 14.04
CA VAL A 32 -12.15 -20.20 14.23
C VAL A 32 -11.28 -19.54 15.32
N VAL A 33 -10.84 -20.28 16.34
CA VAL A 33 -9.95 -19.74 17.38
C VAL A 33 -8.51 -19.57 16.85
N LEU A 34 -8.09 -20.38 15.89
CA LEU A 34 -6.73 -20.38 15.36
C LEU A 34 -6.51 -19.40 14.20
N ILE A 35 -7.57 -19.01 13.48
CA ILE A 35 -7.48 -18.13 12.32
C ILE A 35 -8.20 -16.83 12.61
N ASP A 36 -7.49 -15.70 12.51
CA ASP A 36 -8.09 -14.37 12.47
C ASP A 36 -8.36 -13.99 11.00
N PRO A 37 -9.63 -14.03 10.52
CA PRO A 37 -9.95 -13.71 9.13
C PRO A 37 -9.67 -12.25 8.78
N ALA A 38 -9.76 -11.34 9.76
CA ALA A 38 -9.48 -9.93 9.54
C ALA A 38 -7.99 -9.71 9.24
N GLU A 39 -7.12 -10.41 9.95
CA GLU A 39 -5.67 -10.41 9.71
C GLU A 39 -5.31 -10.99 8.34
N ILE A 40 -5.95 -12.08 7.89
CA ILE A 40 -5.72 -12.63 6.54
C ILE A 40 -6.10 -11.61 5.46
N LEU A 41 -7.24 -10.93 5.62
CA LEU A 41 -7.67 -9.89 4.68
C LEU A 41 -6.73 -8.68 4.73
N ALA A 42 -6.22 -8.30 5.90
CA ALA A 42 -5.23 -7.25 6.06
C ALA A 42 -3.90 -7.60 5.35
N GLN A 43 -3.41 -8.83 5.51
CA GLN A 43 -2.21 -9.31 4.81
C GLN A 43 -2.38 -9.31 3.29
N SER A 44 -3.58 -9.65 2.80
CA SER A 44 -3.91 -9.58 1.38
C SER A 44 -3.87 -8.14 0.84
N ARG A 45 -4.51 -7.19 1.56
CA ARG A 45 -4.45 -5.76 1.20
C ARG A 45 -3.04 -5.22 1.26
N ASP A 46 -2.27 -5.54 2.28
CA ASP A 46 -0.87 -5.12 2.40
C ASP A 46 0.01 -5.71 1.30
N SER A 47 -0.23 -6.96 0.87
CA SER A 47 0.45 -7.55 -0.28
C SER A 47 0.18 -6.75 -1.56
N GLN A 48 -1.06 -6.27 -1.73
CA GLN A 48 -1.41 -5.35 -2.81
C GLN A 48 -0.65 -4.03 -2.69
N ARG A 49 -0.62 -3.40 -1.50
CA ARG A 49 0.12 -2.15 -1.26
C ARG A 49 1.61 -2.29 -1.60
N ILE A 50 2.24 -3.36 -1.13
CA ILE A 50 3.67 -3.63 -1.39
C ILE A 50 3.90 -3.80 -2.89
N SER A 51 3.04 -4.55 -3.59
CA SER A 51 3.13 -4.73 -5.04
C SER A 51 2.91 -3.42 -5.81
N ASP A 52 1.94 -2.60 -5.40
CA ASP A 52 1.65 -1.30 -6.01
C ASP A 52 2.85 -0.35 -5.89
N LEU A 53 3.42 -0.24 -4.69
CA LEU A 53 4.61 0.56 -4.41
C LEU A 53 5.82 0.06 -5.21
N ALA A 54 6.02 -1.26 -5.30
CA ALA A 54 7.09 -1.85 -6.10
C ALA A 54 6.93 -1.54 -7.60
N ALA A 55 5.71 -1.63 -8.13
CA ALA A 55 5.40 -1.29 -9.52
C ALA A 55 5.64 0.20 -9.80
N LEU A 56 5.20 1.09 -8.90
CA LEU A 56 5.44 2.52 -9.00
C LEU A 56 6.94 2.87 -8.94
N LYS A 57 7.71 2.21 -8.06
CA LYS A 57 9.17 2.37 -8.00
C LYS A 57 9.82 1.99 -9.32
N GLY A 58 9.48 0.82 -9.87
CA GLY A 58 10.02 0.35 -11.15
C GLY A 58 9.65 1.27 -12.32
N ALA A 59 8.39 1.68 -12.40
CA ALA A 59 7.91 2.61 -13.41
C ALA A 59 8.61 3.98 -13.31
N THR A 60 8.82 4.48 -12.10
CA THR A 60 9.49 5.77 -11.87
C THR A 60 10.98 5.69 -12.23
N GLN A 61 11.64 4.58 -11.92
CA GLN A 61 13.02 4.34 -12.37
C GLN A 61 13.13 4.35 -13.90
N LEU A 62 12.16 3.74 -14.60
CA LEU A 62 12.11 3.78 -16.06
C LEU A 62 11.95 5.22 -16.57
N VAL A 63 11.02 6.00 -15.99
CA VAL A 63 10.85 7.44 -16.32
C VAL A 63 12.16 8.21 -16.17
N LEU A 64 12.86 8.03 -15.04
CA LEU A 64 14.13 8.70 -14.75
C LEU A 64 15.27 8.29 -15.69
N SER A 65 15.23 7.06 -16.23
CA SER A 65 16.23 6.56 -17.18
C SER A 65 15.99 7.02 -18.63
N ASN A 66 14.77 7.45 -18.98
CA ASN A 66 14.38 7.70 -20.37
C ASN A 66 14.84 9.06 -20.94
N ALA A 67 15.64 9.84 -20.20
CA ALA A 67 16.18 11.14 -20.62
C ALA A 67 15.14 12.14 -21.18
N LEU A 68 13.84 11.95 -20.89
CA LEU A 68 12.84 13.00 -21.04
C LEU A 68 13.30 14.20 -20.20
N PRO A 69 13.02 15.45 -20.62
CA PRO A 69 13.38 16.60 -19.81
C PRO A 69 12.79 16.35 -18.43
N ALA A 70 13.69 16.23 -17.46
CA ALA A 70 13.39 15.67 -16.17
C ALA A 70 12.46 16.58 -15.33
N THR A 71 11.99 17.68 -15.93
CA THR A 71 10.95 18.62 -15.50
C THR A 71 9.58 18.00 -15.18
N GLY A 72 9.44 16.67 -15.15
CA GLY A 72 8.15 15.99 -15.14
C GLY A 72 7.87 15.02 -14.00
N ILE A 73 8.78 14.80 -13.03
CA ILE A 73 8.44 13.99 -11.85
C ILE A 73 8.06 14.83 -10.62
N CYS A 74 8.51 16.09 -10.61
CA CYS A 74 8.20 17.09 -9.61
C CYS A 74 7.70 18.35 -10.31
N TYR A 75 6.65 18.95 -9.79
CA TYR A 75 6.35 20.33 -10.16
C TYR A 75 7.37 21.22 -9.46
N SER A 76 8.44 21.55 -10.16
CA SER A 76 9.34 22.62 -9.75
C SER A 76 8.58 23.95 -9.85
N THR A 77 7.95 24.34 -8.77
CA THR A 77 8.39 25.59 -8.16
C THR A 77 9.21 25.14 -6.96
N ASN A 78 10.48 25.54 -6.89
CA ASN A 78 11.28 25.46 -5.67
C ASN A 78 10.36 25.54 -4.44
N PRO A 79 10.47 24.66 -3.42
CA PRO A 79 10.07 25.16 -2.12
C PRO A 79 10.88 26.46 -1.96
N PRO A 80 10.27 27.61 -1.64
CA PRO A 80 11.11 28.67 -1.13
C PRO A 80 11.89 28.00 0.00
N GLU A 81 13.22 28.07 -0.04
CA GLU A 81 14.13 27.51 0.97
C GLU A 81 13.88 28.10 2.38
N THR A 82 12.74 28.78 2.56
CA THR A 82 12.26 29.50 3.73
C THR A 82 10.95 28.95 4.30
N THR A 83 10.30 27.94 3.71
CA THR A 83 9.20 27.26 4.42
C THR A 83 9.75 26.15 5.28
N THR A 84 9.64 26.33 6.59
CA THR A 84 9.93 25.34 7.65
C THR A 84 9.02 24.10 7.61
N ASN A 85 8.30 23.86 6.51
CA ASN A 85 7.34 22.77 6.38
C ASN A 85 7.76 21.80 5.25
N PRO A 86 8.35 20.64 5.58
CA PRO A 86 8.70 19.62 4.59
C PRO A 86 7.48 19.00 3.88
N ASP A 87 6.26 19.22 4.38
CA ASP A 87 5.03 18.58 3.90
C ASP A 87 4.34 19.30 2.72
N ALA A 88 4.83 20.48 2.30
CA ALA A 88 4.15 21.32 1.30
C ALA A 88 4.02 20.70 -0.12
N ASN A 89 4.74 19.60 -0.40
CA ASN A 89 4.73 18.89 -1.69
C ASN A 89 4.36 17.41 -1.56
N THR A 90 3.66 17.01 -0.50
CA THR A 90 3.15 15.65 -0.37
C THR A 90 1.81 15.49 -1.09
N TYR A 91 1.77 14.61 -2.09
CA TYR A 91 0.56 14.27 -2.83
C TYR A 91 -0.04 12.97 -2.31
N VAL A 92 -1.37 12.86 -2.28
CA VAL A 92 -2.07 11.74 -1.66
C VAL A 92 -3.10 11.10 -2.60
N SER A 93 -3.27 9.78 -2.50
CA SER A 93 -4.20 9.04 -3.37
C SER A 93 -5.68 9.23 -3.03
N PHE A 94 -6.02 9.57 -1.78
CA PHE A 94 -7.41 9.63 -1.35
C PHE A 94 -8.13 10.92 -1.81
N PRO A 95 -9.44 10.85 -2.10
CA PRO A 95 -10.23 12.02 -2.39
C PRO A 95 -10.68 12.72 -1.10
N ASP A 96 -10.39 14.01 -0.96
CA ASP A 96 -11.03 14.88 0.04
C ASP A 96 -11.23 16.30 -0.50
N VAL A 97 -12.13 17.05 0.14
CA VAL A 97 -12.60 18.39 -0.20
C VAL A 97 -11.74 19.53 0.38
N ALA A 98 -10.74 19.26 1.22
CA ALA A 98 -9.93 20.31 1.83
C ALA A 98 -8.44 20.14 1.52
N ARG A 99 -7.88 21.09 0.76
CA ARG A 99 -6.44 21.38 0.82
C ARG A 99 -6.12 21.78 2.25
N THR A 100 -5.38 20.95 2.96
CA THR A 100 -4.75 21.36 4.22
C THR A 100 -3.36 21.91 3.89
N THR A 101 -2.74 22.60 4.84
CA THR A 101 -1.35 23.05 4.70
C THR A 101 -0.32 21.91 4.66
N ALA A 102 -0.77 20.65 4.84
CA ALA A 102 0.07 19.46 4.93
C ALA A 102 0.04 18.56 3.69
N TYR A 103 -0.97 18.65 2.82
CA TYR A 103 -1.11 17.75 1.66
C TYR A 103 -1.71 18.43 0.42
N VAL A 104 -1.26 18.00 -0.76
CA VAL A 104 -1.88 18.31 -2.04
C VAL A 104 -2.79 17.15 -2.46
N VAL A 105 -4.10 17.35 -2.36
CA VAL A 105 -5.10 16.38 -2.79
C VAL A 105 -5.33 16.51 -4.30
N THR A 106 -5.38 15.38 -5.00
CA THR A 106 -5.72 15.32 -6.43
C THR A 106 -7.21 15.05 -6.61
N ALA A 107 -7.85 15.77 -7.54
CA ALA A 107 -9.26 15.61 -7.83
C ALA A 107 -9.61 14.16 -8.21
N THR A 108 -10.78 13.69 -7.78
CA THR A 108 -11.28 12.34 -8.09
C THR A 108 -11.22 11.99 -9.58
N SER A 109 -11.45 12.95 -10.46
CA SER A 109 -11.43 12.77 -11.92
C SER A 109 -10.04 12.53 -12.50
N THR A 110 -8.97 13.00 -11.83
CA THR A 110 -7.60 12.92 -12.37
C THR A 110 -6.67 12.05 -11.54
N ARG A 111 -7.03 11.68 -10.30
CA ARG A 111 -6.11 11.04 -9.35
C ARG A 111 -5.46 9.76 -9.87
N GLN A 112 -6.14 8.97 -10.71
CA GLN A 112 -5.60 7.72 -11.28
C GLN A 112 -4.90 7.91 -12.63
N LEU A 113 -4.84 9.14 -13.17
CA LEU A 113 -4.15 9.41 -14.42
C LEU A 113 -2.64 9.31 -14.22
N ALA A 114 -2.00 8.54 -15.11
CA ALA A 114 -0.56 8.31 -15.10
C ALA A 114 0.22 9.32 -15.98
N ASP A 115 -0.40 10.44 -16.33
CA ASP A 115 0.12 11.47 -17.24
C ASP A 115 0.83 12.64 -16.52
N GLY A 116 1.08 12.48 -15.22
CA GLY A 116 1.64 13.51 -14.34
C GLY A 116 0.62 14.47 -13.73
N THR A 117 -0.69 14.29 -14.02
CA THR A 117 -1.77 15.06 -13.41
C THR A 117 -2.44 14.35 -12.22
N GLY A 118 -2.10 13.09 -11.99
CA GLY A 118 -2.61 12.25 -10.89
C GLY A 118 -2.03 12.56 -9.51
N TRP A 119 -2.23 11.64 -8.56
CA TRP A 119 -1.64 11.74 -7.21
C TRP A 119 -0.13 11.47 -7.21
N VAL A 120 0.39 10.84 -8.26
CA VAL A 120 1.82 10.81 -8.58
C VAL A 120 2.09 11.82 -9.68
N ARG A 121 3.09 12.67 -9.49
CA ARG A 121 3.41 13.75 -10.44
C ARG A 121 4.31 13.32 -11.59
N ALA A 122 4.91 12.14 -11.51
CA ALA A 122 5.62 11.53 -12.64
C ALA A 122 4.66 11.21 -13.79
N ASN A 123 5.06 11.61 -15.00
CA ASN A 123 4.40 11.20 -16.23
C ASN A 123 4.95 9.84 -16.69
N PHE A 124 4.12 8.81 -16.62
CA PHE A 124 4.42 7.45 -17.03
C PHE A 124 3.96 7.14 -18.47
N THR A 125 3.34 8.13 -19.12
CA THR A 125 2.87 8.06 -20.52
C THR A 125 3.87 8.72 -21.44
N GLY A 126 3.95 8.24 -22.69
CA GLY A 126 4.77 8.90 -23.72
C GLY A 126 6.29 8.75 -23.55
N LEU A 127 6.75 7.68 -22.87
CA LEU A 127 8.17 7.32 -22.88
C LEU A 127 8.56 6.82 -24.28
N SER A 128 9.83 6.97 -24.65
CA SER A 128 10.34 6.38 -25.91
C SER A 128 10.17 4.85 -25.96
N SER A 129 10.07 4.21 -24.79
CA SER A 129 9.79 2.77 -24.61
C SER A 129 8.29 2.43 -24.49
N GLY A 130 7.39 3.39 -24.73
CA GLY A 130 5.93 3.23 -24.56
C GLY A 130 5.42 3.81 -23.24
N SER A 131 4.46 3.14 -22.60
CA SER A 131 3.94 3.55 -21.29
C SER A 131 4.49 2.64 -20.20
N ALA A 132 5.04 3.23 -19.13
CA ALA A 132 5.50 2.48 -17.97
C ALA A 132 4.35 2.03 -17.06
N LEU A 133 3.24 2.77 -17.09
CA LEU A 133 2.06 2.50 -16.27
C LEU A 133 0.80 3.05 -16.97
N ALA A 134 -0.29 2.27 -16.97
CA ALA A 134 -1.55 2.66 -17.61
C ALA A 134 -2.44 3.53 -16.71
N SER A 135 -2.40 3.30 -15.40
CA SER A 135 -3.13 4.07 -14.39
C SER A 135 -2.42 3.99 -13.04
N LEU A 136 -2.56 5.02 -12.22
CA LEU A 136 -2.02 5.01 -10.86
C LEU A 136 -2.86 4.07 -9.97
N PRO A 137 -2.20 3.25 -9.14
CA PRO A 137 -2.90 2.40 -8.20
C PRO A 137 -3.54 3.24 -7.10
N MET A 138 -4.46 2.62 -6.37
CA MET A 138 -5.17 3.21 -5.24
C MET A 138 -5.10 2.22 -4.09
N ASP A 139 -4.92 2.73 -2.88
CA ASP A 139 -5.02 1.90 -1.69
C ASP A 139 -6.38 1.16 -1.66
N PRO A 140 -6.45 -0.12 -1.27
CA PRO A 140 -7.73 -0.84 -1.23
C PRO A 140 -8.76 -0.23 -0.27
N THR A 141 -8.32 0.47 0.78
CA THR A 141 -9.18 1.14 1.76
C THR A 141 -9.28 2.64 1.44
N ASN A 142 -8.17 3.28 1.09
CA ASN A 142 -8.08 4.66 0.58
C ASN A 142 -8.94 5.69 1.34
N THR A 143 -8.71 5.80 2.64
CA THR A 143 -9.42 6.72 3.54
C THR A 143 -8.48 7.46 4.46
N LEU A 144 -8.79 8.74 4.69
CA LEU A 144 -8.05 9.60 5.60
C LEU A 144 -8.14 9.11 7.05
N THR A 145 -9.33 8.66 7.49
CA THR A 145 -9.60 8.32 8.90
C THR A 145 -8.69 7.24 9.46
N SER A 146 -8.29 6.26 8.63
CA SER A 146 -7.39 5.19 9.04
C SER A 146 -5.95 5.41 8.58
N GLY A 147 -5.63 6.53 7.92
CA GLY A 147 -4.31 6.76 7.33
C GLY A 147 -3.95 5.82 6.17
N LEU A 148 -4.92 5.05 5.66
CA LEU A 148 -4.71 4.03 4.63
C LEU A 148 -4.93 4.65 3.26
N TYR A 149 -3.84 5.18 2.70
CA TYR A 149 -3.75 5.77 1.39
C TYR A 149 -2.26 5.81 1.00
N TYR A 150 -1.96 6.07 -0.27
CA TYR A 150 -0.59 6.24 -0.74
C TYR A 150 -0.18 7.71 -0.69
N ARG A 151 1.08 7.96 -0.36
CA ARG A 151 1.70 9.29 -0.45
C ARG A 151 2.81 9.28 -1.49
N TRP A 152 2.99 10.41 -2.15
CA TRP A 152 4.09 10.69 -3.06
C TRP A 152 4.76 11.99 -2.66
N GLY A 153 6.07 11.95 -2.50
CA GLY A 153 6.92 13.12 -2.30
C GLY A 153 8.04 13.12 -3.32
N CYS A 154 8.46 14.30 -3.77
CA CYS A 154 9.63 14.41 -4.61
C CYS A 154 10.29 15.79 -4.52
N ASN A 155 11.59 15.83 -4.79
CA ASN A 155 12.40 17.04 -4.81
C ASN A 155 13.54 16.92 -5.84
N TYR A 156 14.13 18.06 -6.19
CA TYR A 156 15.33 18.12 -7.03
C TYR A 156 16.51 18.60 -6.19
N ASN A 157 17.50 17.74 -5.97
CA ASN A 157 18.65 18.02 -5.11
C ASN A 157 19.94 17.56 -5.80
N GLY A 158 20.96 18.43 -5.85
CA GLY A 158 22.28 18.08 -6.38
C GLY A 158 22.23 17.57 -7.81
N SER A 159 21.40 18.20 -8.65
CA SER A 159 21.13 17.82 -10.04
C SER A 159 20.44 16.46 -10.24
N LYS A 160 19.88 15.88 -9.19
CA LYS A 160 19.19 14.58 -9.22
C LYS A 160 17.76 14.73 -8.72
N TYR A 161 16.86 14.03 -9.38
CA TYR A 161 15.50 13.85 -8.91
C TYR A 161 15.46 12.80 -7.81
N GLN A 162 14.89 13.17 -6.68
CA GLN A 162 14.67 12.34 -5.52
C GLN A 162 13.16 12.18 -5.32
N TYR A 163 12.72 10.97 -5.01
CA TYR A 163 11.31 10.70 -4.76
C TYR A 163 11.16 9.58 -3.75
N GLU A 164 9.99 9.61 -3.12
CA GLU A 164 9.54 8.65 -2.13
C GLU A 164 8.05 8.42 -2.29
N ILE A 165 7.66 7.17 -2.06
CA ILE A 165 6.29 6.70 -2.06
C ILE A 165 6.12 5.87 -0.80
N ASP A 166 5.02 6.08 -0.08
CA ASP A 166 4.77 5.30 1.11
C ASP A 166 3.31 4.85 1.26
N ALA A 167 3.14 3.83 2.10
CA ALA A 167 1.84 3.28 2.48
C ALA A 167 1.86 2.86 3.95
N ALA A 168 0.77 3.11 4.69
CA ALA A 168 0.57 2.43 5.97
C ALA A 168 0.15 0.98 5.71
N LEU A 169 0.68 0.06 6.51
CA LEU A 169 0.35 -1.36 6.46
C LEU A 169 -0.55 -1.73 7.64
N GLU A 170 -1.57 -2.54 7.36
CA GLU A 170 -2.63 -2.88 8.34
C GLU A 170 -2.31 -4.11 9.17
N SER A 171 -1.70 -5.11 8.54
CA SER A 171 -1.52 -6.44 9.12
C SER A 171 -0.54 -6.41 10.27
N ALA A 172 -0.83 -7.22 11.30
CA ALA A 172 0.07 -7.41 12.41
C ALA A 172 1.41 -8.01 11.95
N LYS A 173 1.43 -8.73 10.82
CA LYS A 173 2.63 -9.31 10.22
C LYS A 173 3.57 -8.29 9.55
N TYR A 174 3.02 -7.30 8.83
CA TYR A 174 3.84 -6.40 7.99
C TYR A 174 4.05 -5.01 8.59
N LYS A 175 3.15 -4.56 9.47
CA LYS A 175 3.24 -3.23 10.07
C LYS A 175 4.58 -2.99 10.78
N PRO A 176 5.07 -1.74 10.82
CA PRO A 176 6.33 -1.44 11.49
C PRO A 176 6.26 -1.72 13.00
N GLY A 177 7.36 -2.22 13.57
CA GLY A 177 7.46 -2.54 14.99
C GLY A 177 6.59 -3.73 15.40
N CYS A 178 6.23 -4.63 14.47
CA CYS A 178 5.48 -5.82 14.81
C CYS A 178 6.25 -6.75 15.75
N THR A 179 5.52 -7.47 16.61
CA THR A 179 6.09 -8.44 17.57
C THR A 179 5.44 -9.82 17.47
N VAL A 180 4.62 -10.04 16.44
CA VAL A 180 3.96 -11.33 16.21
C VAL A 180 4.94 -12.37 15.65
N SER A 181 4.61 -13.65 15.83
CA SER A 181 5.36 -14.72 15.17
C SER A 181 5.27 -14.56 13.64
N GLY A 182 6.42 -14.60 12.95
CA GLY A 182 6.50 -14.37 11.50
C GLY A 182 6.39 -12.91 11.07
N CYS A 183 6.56 -11.96 12.01
CA CYS A 183 6.69 -10.53 11.72
C CYS A 183 7.79 -10.28 10.67
N GLU A 184 7.46 -9.46 9.66
CA GLU A 184 8.39 -9.07 8.59
C GLU A 184 8.77 -7.59 8.64
N ASP A 185 8.15 -6.81 9.55
CA ASP A 185 8.52 -5.43 9.92
C ASP A 185 8.90 -4.54 8.72
N LYS A 186 8.00 -4.44 7.73
CA LYS A 186 8.36 -3.94 6.40
C LYS A 186 8.84 -2.49 6.43
N GLY A 187 8.21 -1.63 7.23
CA GLY A 187 8.59 -0.22 7.33
C GLY A 187 9.74 0.08 8.28
N ALA A 188 10.14 -0.85 9.18
CA ALA A 188 11.38 -0.64 9.93
C ALA A 188 12.62 -1.13 9.17
N LEU A 189 12.44 -2.05 8.22
CA LEU A 189 13.52 -2.69 7.47
C LEU A 189 13.69 -2.15 6.05
N ASP A 190 12.92 -1.15 5.63
CA ASP A 190 13.05 -0.52 4.31
C ASP A 190 14.22 0.47 4.19
N GLY A 191 14.80 0.88 5.32
CA GLY A 191 15.91 1.81 5.40
C GLY A 191 15.52 3.29 5.31
N GLY A 192 14.21 3.58 5.46
CA GLY A 192 13.66 4.93 5.46
C GLY A 192 13.68 5.60 6.82
N ASN A 193 12.80 6.59 6.99
CA ASN A 193 12.74 7.43 8.19
C ASN A 193 11.37 7.43 8.86
N SER A 194 10.32 6.85 8.28
CA SER A 194 8.95 6.86 8.80
C SER A 194 8.80 6.40 10.26
N ASN A 195 9.68 5.51 10.73
CA ASN A 195 9.75 4.99 12.09
C ASN A 195 10.64 5.82 13.05
N THR A 196 11.27 6.89 12.54
CA THR A 196 12.13 7.79 13.30
C THR A 196 11.44 9.14 13.48
N SER A 197 10.93 9.42 14.67
CA SER A 197 10.40 10.76 14.97
C SER A 197 11.47 11.66 15.59
N PRO A 198 11.58 12.95 15.17
CA PRO A 198 12.26 13.96 15.96
C PRO A 198 11.63 14.06 17.37
N SER A 199 12.46 14.32 18.39
CA SER A 199 12.05 14.32 19.80
C SER A 199 10.78 15.16 20.05
N GLY A 200 9.67 14.48 20.37
CA GLY A 200 8.40 15.09 20.80
C GLY A 200 7.17 14.77 19.95
N THR A 201 7.33 14.20 18.74
CA THR A 201 6.18 13.85 17.87
C THR A 201 6.10 12.34 17.64
N MET A 202 4.95 11.83 17.20
CA MET A 202 4.78 10.42 16.85
C MET A 202 5.28 10.16 15.42
N ALA A 203 6.00 9.05 15.26
CA ALA A 203 6.34 8.49 13.96
C ALA A 203 5.05 8.09 13.21
N ASN A 204 5.07 8.08 11.88
CA ASN A 204 3.92 7.66 11.08
C ASN A 204 3.95 6.18 10.69
N ASP A 205 5.08 5.49 10.89
CA ASP A 205 5.24 4.03 10.77
C ASP A 205 4.70 3.48 9.44
N ARG A 206 5.25 3.97 8.33
CA ARG A 206 4.81 3.64 6.97
C ARG A 206 5.87 2.84 6.25
N TYR A 207 5.46 2.02 5.29
CA TYR A 207 6.38 1.32 4.41
C TYR A 207 6.78 2.24 3.26
N GLU A 208 8.08 2.44 3.05
CA GLU A 208 8.66 3.44 2.16
C GLU A 208 9.40 2.79 0.99
N VAL A 209 9.19 3.31 -0.22
CA VAL A 209 9.93 2.95 -1.42
C VAL A 209 10.32 4.18 -2.22
N GLY A 210 11.44 4.13 -2.93
CA GLY A 210 11.91 5.26 -3.72
C GLY A 210 13.40 5.15 -4.01
N ASN A 211 13.97 6.29 -4.43
CA ASN A 211 15.42 6.44 -4.55
C ASN A 211 16.03 7.30 -3.43
N ASN A 212 15.19 7.95 -2.61
CA ASN A 212 15.55 8.58 -1.35
C ASN A 212 14.35 8.45 -0.40
N LEU A 213 14.50 7.72 0.70
CA LEU A 213 13.43 7.43 1.68
C LEU A 213 13.41 8.43 2.85
N LYS A 214 13.70 9.70 2.52
CA LYS A 214 13.75 10.82 3.48
C LYS A 214 13.16 12.10 2.89
N VAL A 215 12.40 11.95 1.81
CA VAL A 215 11.73 13.03 1.11
C VAL A 215 10.41 13.35 1.81
N LEU A 216 9.69 12.34 2.28
CA LEU A 216 8.47 12.52 3.05
C LEU A 216 8.80 12.70 4.54
N SER A 217 7.95 13.49 5.22
CA SER A 217 8.09 13.67 6.66
C SER A 217 7.77 12.37 7.39
N PRO A 218 8.61 11.98 8.36
CA PRO A 218 8.37 10.78 9.18
C PRO A 218 7.32 11.04 10.27
N THR A 219 6.80 12.26 10.34
CA THR A 219 5.92 12.70 11.41
C THR A 219 4.46 12.45 11.04
N ALA A 220 3.68 11.99 12.02
CA ALA A 220 2.24 11.78 11.88
C ALA A 220 1.45 13.11 11.95
N ALA A 221 1.80 14.11 11.14
CA ALA A 221 0.87 15.24 10.88
C ALA A 221 -0.28 14.77 9.97
N LEU A 222 -0.93 13.67 10.35
CA LEU A 222 -2.13 13.12 9.75
C LEU A 222 -3.34 13.90 10.30
N LEU A 223 -3.39 15.20 10.06
CA LEU A 223 -4.42 16.13 10.56
C LEU A 223 -4.63 16.15 12.09
#